data_AF-A0A1I3H4D3-F1
#
_entry.id   AF-A0A1I3H4D3-F1
#
_cell.length_a   1.000
_cell.length_b   1.000
_cell.length_c   1.000
_cell.angle_alpha   90.00
_cell.angle_beta   90.00
_cell.angle_gamma   90.00
#
_symmetry.space_group_name_H-M   'P 1'
#
loop_
_entity.id
_entity.type
_entity.pdbx_description
1 polymer ?
#
loop_
_entity_poly.entity_id
_entity_poly.type
_entity_poly.pdbx_seq_one_letter_code
_entity_poly.pdbx_strand_id
1 'polypeptide(L)'
;MLYIITKLVTEGDKKAFSILGAVDDKKKAAAIAAEAYKNYNKAASFQNVEMITEWLATRLSHSFRLDKDHRLQLAITELDGETLPEDKQLVFSAAAEEEELMRRVSQALFEGKHTAERGQATTSCPIE
;
A
#
# COMPACT_ATOMS: atom_id res chain seq x y z
N MET A 1 14.88 -1.98 -21.81
CA MET A 1 14.02 -2.50 -20.74
C MET A 1 12.79 -1.62 -20.67
N LEU A 2 11.60 -2.19 -20.77
CA LEU A 2 10.34 -1.43 -20.73
C LEU A 2 9.82 -1.44 -19.29
N TYR A 3 9.15 -0.37 -18.86
CA TYR A 3 8.53 -0.25 -17.56
C TYR A 3 7.05 0.00 -17.75
N ILE A 4 6.21 -0.95 -17.34
CA ILE A 4 4.76 -0.81 -17.38
C ILE A 4 4.29 -0.19 -16.08
N ILE A 5 3.54 0.90 -16.17
CA ILE A 5 3.03 1.63 -15.02
C ILE A 5 1.56 1.27 -14.87
N THR A 6 1.19 0.80 -13.68
CA THR A 6 -0.17 0.36 -13.36
C THR A 6 -0.69 1.04 -12.10
N LYS A 7 -2.00 1.19 -12.02
CA LYS A 7 -2.69 1.62 -10.81
C LYS A 7 -3.87 0.72 -10.49
N LEU A 8 -4.09 0.51 -9.20
CA LEU A 8 -5.31 -0.06 -8.65
C LEU A 8 -5.93 0.96 -7.72
N VAL A 9 -7.17 1.37 -8.02
CA VAL A 9 -7.94 2.27 -7.19
C VAL A 9 -9.06 1.46 -6.52
N THR A 10 -9.17 1.57 -5.21
CA THR A 10 -10.30 1.04 -4.42
C THR A 10 -11.08 2.21 -3.86
N GLU A 11 -12.39 2.27 -4.16
CA GLU A 11 -13.34 3.25 -3.64
C GLU A 11 -14.60 2.51 -3.19
N GLY A 12 -14.71 2.23 -1.90
CA GLY A 12 -15.74 1.35 -1.35
C GLY A 12 -15.68 -0.02 -2.00
N ASP A 13 -16.79 -0.44 -2.62
CA ASP A 13 -16.90 -1.74 -3.30
C ASP A 13 -16.26 -1.76 -4.70
N LYS A 14 -15.87 -0.59 -5.24
CA LYS A 14 -15.31 -0.50 -6.59
C LYS A 14 -13.81 -0.69 -6.56
N LYS A 15 -13.32 -1.67 -7.33
CA LYS A 15 -11.89 -1.92 -7.57
C LYS A 15 -11.61 -1.76 -9.05
N ALA A 16 -10.86 -0.72 -9.42
CA ALA A 16 -10.53 -0.41 -10.80
C ALA A 16 -9.01 -0.54 -11.03
N PHE A 17 -8.63 -1.49 -11.87
CA PHE A 17 -7.27 -1.65 -12.34
C PHE A 17 -7.08 -0.90 -13.68
N SER A 18 -5.95 -0.23 -13.85
CA SER A 18 -5.67 0.51 -15.08
C SER A 18 -4.17 0.52 -15.38
N ILE A 19 -3.84 0.53 -16.67
CA ILE A 19 -2.49 0.80 -17.16
C ILE A 19 -2.38 2.31 -17.41
N LEU A 20 -1.40 2.95 -16.79
CA LEU A 20 -1.12 4.37 -16.96
C LEU A 20 -0.24 4.64 -18.19
N GLY A 21 0.64 3.70 -18.51
CA GLY A 21 1.49 3.77 -19.68
C GLY A 21 2.62 2.76 -19.63
N ALA A 22 3.49 2.82 -20.64
CA ALA A 22 4.74 2.08 -20.67
C ALA A 22 5.84 3.00 -21.20
N VAL A 23 7.00 2.98 -20.57
CA VAL A 23 8.15 3.82 -20.93
C VAL A 23 9.45 3.04 -20.82
N ASP A 24 10.49 3.50 -21.48
CA ASP A 24 11.84 2.88 -21.49
C ASP A 24 12.77 3.43 -20.39
N ASP A 25 12.31 4.41 -19.61
CA ASP A 25 13.08 5.05 -18.54
C ASP A 25 12.37 4.94 -17.18
N LYS A 26 13.09 4.43 -16.18
CA LYS A 26 12.58 4.18 -14.83
C LYS A 26 12.19 5.47 -14.10
N LYS A 27 12.93 6.57 -14.30
CA LYS A 27 12.63 7.86 -13.65
C LYS A 27 11.36 8.49 -14.24
N LYS A 28 11.20 8.41 -15.56
CA LYS A 28 9.94 8.80 -16.23
C LYS A 28 8.77 7.95 -15.74
N ALA A 29 8.95 6.64 -15.57
CA ALA A 29 7.90 5.77 -15.03
C ALA A 29 7.46 6.21 -13.63
N ALA A 30 8.43 6.53 -12.76
CA ALA A 30 8.17 7.04 -11.42
C ALA A 30 7.44 8.38 -11.43
N ALA A 31 7.83 9.30 -12.31
CA ALA A 31 7.16 10.60 -12.46
C ALA A 31 5.70 10.46 -12.91
N ILE A 32 5.42 9.59 -13.89
CA ILE A 32 4.04 9.32 -14.37
C ILE A 32 3.18 8.74 -13.24
N ALA A 33 3.72 7.77 -12.49
CA ALA A 33 3.02 7.19 -11.36
C ALA A 33 2.76 8.22 -10.24
N ALA A 34 3.75 9.08 -9.94
CA ALA A 34 3.59 10.15 -8.95
C ALA A 34 2.57 11.22 -9.39
N GLU A 35 2.45 11.49 -10.69
CA GLU A 35 1.40 12.35 -11.22
C GLU A 35 0.01 11.75 -10.99
N ALA A 36 -0.15 10.43 -11.17
CA ALA A 36 -1.39 9.75 -10.82
C ALA A 36 -1.71 9.84 -9.32
N TYR A 37 -0.69 9.77 -8.45
CA TYR A 37 -0.86 10.05 -7.02
C TYR A 37 -1.34 11.47 -6.75
N LYS A 38 -0.70 12.49 -7.33
CA LYS A 38 -1.12 13.90 -7.19
C LYS A 38 -2.54 14.12 -7.69
N ASN A 39 -2.94 13.42 -8.76
CA ASN A 39 -4.29 13.50 -9.29
C ASN A 39 -5.34 12.85 -8.39
N TYR A 40 -4.96 11.78 -7.68
CA TYR A 40 -5.82 11.13 -6.70
C TYR A 40 -5.92 11.92 -5.39
N ASN A 41 -4.77 12.33 -4.82
CA ASN A 41 -4.69 13.15 -3.63
C ASN A 41 -4.41 14.62 -4.00
N LYS A 42 -5.46 15.39 -4.31
CA LYS A 42 -5.35 16.81 -4.68
C LYS A 42 -4.77 17.69 -3.56
N ALA A 43 -4.77 17.24 -2.31
CA ALA A 43 -4.18 17.94 -1.17
C ALA A 43 -2.68 17.65 -0.99
N ALA A 44 -2.09 16.76 -1.81
CA ALA A 44 -0.68 16.43 -1.70
C ALA A 44 0.22 17.65 -1.94
N SER A 45 1.11 17.93 -0.99
CA SER A 45 2.12 18.96 -1.16
C SER A 45 3.15 18.56 -2.23
N PHE A 46 3.89 19.55 -2.75
CA PHE A 46 4.99 19.30 -3.68
C PHE A 46 6.03 18.32 -3.10
N GLN A 47 6.41 18.50 -1.83
CA GLN A 47 7.35 17.60 -1.13
C GLN A 47 6.83 16.17 -1.04
N ASN A 48 5.53 15.96 -0.82
CA ASN A 48 4.95 14.61 -0.82
C ASN A 48 5.05 13.94 -2.19
N VAL A 49 4.81 14.70 -3.26
CA VAL A 49 4.89 14.17 -4.63
C VAL A 49 6.33 13.81 -4.99
N GLU A 50 7.31 14.64 -4.63
CA GLU A 50 8.73 14.33 -4.83
C GLU A 50 9.15 13.09 -4.05
N MET A 51 8.78 13.00 -2.76
CA MET A 51 9.07 11.83 -1.93
C MET A 51 8.52 10.54 -2.55
N ILE A 52 7.27 10.57 -3.04
CA ILE A 52 6.66 9.39 -3.69
C ILE A 52 7.33 9.08 -5.03
N THR A 53 7.76 10.09 -5.78
CA THR A 53 8.53 9.91 -7.02
C THR A 53 9.83 9.15 -6.73
N GLU A 54 10.60 9.57 -5.73
CA GLU A 54 11.84 8.90 -5.33
C GLU A 54 11.58 7.50 -4.76
N TRP A 55 10.50 7.34 -3.98
CA TRP A 55 10.09 6.02 -3.49
C TRP A 55 9.77 5.07 -4.64
N LEU A 56 9.02 5.51 -5.65
CA LEU A 56 8.66 4.70 -6.81
C LEU A 56 9.88 4.42 -7.71
N ALA A 57 10.81 5.35 -7.82
CA ALA A 57 12.05 5.14 -8.55
C ALA A 57 12.94 4.06 -7.90
N THR A 58 12.81 3.81 -6.59
CA THR A 58 13.63 2.83 -5.85
C THR A 58 12.90 1.53 -5.58
N ARG A 59 11.68 1.60 -5.05
CA ARG A 59 10.87 0.46 -4.60
C ARG A 59 9.90 -0.05 -5.65
N LEU A 60 9.67 0.71 -6.74
CA LEU A 60 8.77 0.39 -7.84
C LEU A 60 7.29 0.23 -7.49
N SER A 61 6.94 0.18 -6.21
CA SER A 61 5.56 0.09 -5.76
C SER A 61 5.30 1.03 -4.58
N HIS A 62 4.07 1.54 -4.53
CA HIS A 62 3.59 2.36 -3.44
C HIS A 62 2.10 2.15 -3.22
N SER A 63 1.68 2.11 -1.97
CA SER A 63 0.28 2.02 -1.58
C SER A 63 -0.07 3.19 -0.67
N PHE A 64 -0.96 4.04 -1.16
CA PHE A 64 -1.51 5.16 -0.42
C PHE A 64 -2.95 4.87 0.01
N ARG A 65 -3.28 5.19 1.26
CA ARG A 65 -4.60 5.03 1.83
C ARG A 65 -5.07 6.39 2.34
N LEU A 66 -6.20 6.86 1.82
CA LEU A 66 -6.81 8.10 2.31
C LEU A 66 -7.65 7.80 3.55
N ASP A 67 -8.44 6.73 3.51
CA ASP A 67 -9.23 6.24 4.63
C ASP A 67 -9.49 4.72 4.49
N LYS A 68 -10.48 4.20 5.22
CA LYS A 68 -10.79 2.77 5.22
C LYS A 68 -11.19 2.23 3.82
N ASP A 69 -11.87 3.04 3.04
CA ASP A 69 -12.55 2.62 1.82
C ASP A 69 -11.90 3.21 0.55
N HIS A 70 -10.97 4.16 0.72
CA HIS A 70 -10.28 4.85 -0.37
C HIS A 70 -8.77 4.54 -0.36
N ARG A 71 -8.32 3.79 -1.38
CA ARG A 71 -6.92 3.38 -1.54
C ARG A 71 -6.47 3.54 -2.99
N LEU A 72 -5.24 4.04 -3.16
CA LEU A 72 -4.52 4.02 -4.43
C LEU A 72 -3.26 3.15 -4.28
N GLN A 73 -3.10 2.19 -5.17
CA GLN A 73 -1.87 1.40 -5.30
C GLN A 73 -1.25 1.69 -6.67
N LEU A 74 0.06 1.92 -6.68
CA LEU A 74 0.86 2.24 -7.86
C LEU A 74 2.00 1.24 -7.95
N ALA A 75 2.22 0.70 -9.15
CA ALA A 75 3.34 -0.20 -9.41
C ALA A 75 3.95 0.06 -10.78
N ILE A 76 5.26 -0.10 -10.83
CA ILE A 76 6.11 -0.02 -12.01
C ILE A 76 6.71 -1.40 -12.18
N THR A 77 6.27 -2.12 -13.21
CA THR A 77 6.75 -3.47 -13.48
C THR A 77 7.82 -3.41 -14.55
N GLU A 78 9.02 -3.88 -14.24
CA GLU A 78 10.11 -4.01 -15.20
C GLU A 78 9.78 -5.17 -16.13
N LEU A 79 9.68 -4.90 -17.43
CA LEU A 79 9.44 -5.88 -18.47
C LEU A 79 10.73 -6.11 -19.25
N ASP A 80 11.28 -7.31 -19.09
CA ASP A 80 12.41 -7.82 -19.84
C ASP A 80 11.93 -8.96 -20.74
N GLY A 81 11.92 -8.73 -22.06
CA GLY A 81 11.28 -9.61 -23.05
C GLY A 81 9.78 -9.35 -23.24
N GLU A 82 9.05 -10.36 -23.71
CA GLU A 82 7.61 -10.26 -24.05
C GLU A 82 6.68 -10.68 -22.91
N THR A 83 7.16 -11.56 -22.01
CA THR A 83 6.36 -12.11 -20.92
C THR A 83 7.16 -12.13 -19.63
N LEU A 84 6.46 -11.94 -18.50
CA LEU A 84 7.05 -12.07 -17.17
C LEU A 84 6.95 -13.51 -16.69
N PRO A 85 7.93 -13.98 -15.90
CA PRO A 85 7.78 -15.17 -15.07
C PRO A 85 6.49 -15.12 -14.22
N GLU A 86 5.81 -16.26 -14.05
CA GLU A 86 4.49 -16.36 -13.40
C GLU A 86 4.46 -15.74 -11.99
N ASP A 87 5.54 -15.90 -11.22
CA ASP A 87 5.74 -15.35 -9.89
C ASP A 87 5.80 -13.81 -9.87
N LYS A 88 6.05 -13.16 -11.01
CA LYS A 88 6.15 -11.71 -11.17
C LYS A 88 4.96 -11.09 -11.90
N GLN A 89 3.99 -11.89 -12.34
CA GLN A 89 2.81 -11.40 -13.06
C GLN A 89 1.78 -10.76 -12.13
N LEU A 90 1.70 -11.21 -10.88
CA LEU A 90 0.77 -10.65 -9.90
C LEU A 90 1.32 -9.33 -9.34
N VAL A 91 0.76 -8.23 -9.81
CA VAL A 91 1.16 -6.88 -9.38
C VAL A 91 0.45 -6.46 -8.09
N PHE A 92 -0.87 -6.71 -8.01
CA PHE A 92 -1.68 -6.42 -6.83
C PHE A 92 -2.75 -7.48 -6.62
N SER A 93 -2.99 -7.83 -5.35
CA SER A 93 -4.15 -8.63 -4.96
C SER A 93 -4.88 -7.92 -3.83
N ALA A 94 -6.11 -7.48 -4.11
CA ALA A 94 -6.94 -6.85 -3.09
C ALA A 94 -7.30 -7.84 -1.97
N ALA A 95 -7.43 -9.13 -2.28
CA ALA A 95 -7.73 -10.17 -1.29
C ALA A 95 -6.53 -10.44 -0.35
N ALA A 96 -5.32 -10.56 -0.90
CA ALA A 96 -4.11 -10.80 -0.11
C ALA A 96 -3.80 -9.62 0.84
N GLU A 97 -4.09 -8.40 0.40
CA GLU A 97 -3.93 -7.19 1.21
C GLU A 97 -4.93 -7.09 2.37
N GLU A 98 -6.18 -7.51 2.15
CA GLU A 98 -7.19 -7.58 3.20
C GLU A 98 -6.82 -8.61 4.26
N GLU A 99 -6.32 -9.78 3.85
CA GLU A 99 -5.83 -10.81 4.76
C GLU A 99 -4.64 -10.32 5.60
N GLU A 100 -3.66 -9.66 4.99
CA GLU A 100 -2.50 -9.10 5.69
C GLU A 100 -2.92 -7.99 6.68
N LEU A 101 -3.90 -7.16 6.33
CA LEU A 101 -4.47 -6.18 7.25
C LEU A 101 -5.11 -6.88 8.46
N MET A 102 -5.93 -7.90 8.22
CA MET A 102 -6.59 -8.68 9.28
C MET A 102 -5.56 -9.39 10.17
N ARG A 103 -4.47 -9.89 9.60
CA ARG A 103 -3.35 -10.49 10.33
C ARG A 103 -2.68 -9.47 11.26
N ARG A 104 -2.38 -8.26 10.76
CA ARG A 104 -1.78 -7.17 11.56
C ARG A 104 -2.70 -6.67 12.66
N VAL A 105 -3.99 -6.50 12.37
CA VAL A 105 -4.99 -6.13 13.38
C VAL A 105 -5.07 -7.20 14.47
N SER A 106 -5.10 -8.48 14.09
CA SER A 106 -5.09 -9.58 15.03
C SER A 106 -3.84 -9.55 15.91
N GLN A 107 -2.66 -9.39 15.31
CA GLN A 107 -1.40 -9.30 16.04
C GLN A 107 -1.39 -8.15 17.06
N ALA A 108 -1.81 -6.95 16.65
CA ALA A 108 -1.88 -5.80 17.55
C ALA A 108 -2.88 -5.98 18.70
N LEU A 109 -4.02 -6.63 18.44
CA LEU A 109 -5.02 -6.95 19.47
C LEU A 109 -4.53 -8.00 20.47
N PHE A 110 -3.66 -8.93 20.06
CA PHE A 110 -3.05 -9.91 20.94
C PHE A 110 -1.87 -9.32 21.72
N GLU A 111 -0.98 -8.57 21.07
CA GLU A 111 0.15 -7.90 21.74
C GLU A 111 -0.32 -6.84 22.75
N GLY A 112 -1.41 -6.12 22.44
CA GLY A 112 -2.03 -5.16 23.36
C GLY A 112 -2.72 -5.76 24.58
N LYS A 113 -2.97 -7.08 24.63
CA LYS A 113 -3.53 -7.76 25.81
C LYS A 113 -2.48 -8.20 26.82
N HIS A 114 -1.19 -8.18 26.48
CA HIS A 114 -0.11 -8.58 27.39
C HIS A 114 0.42 -7.47 28.30
N THR A 115 -0.05 -6.23 28.14
CA THR A 115 0.28 -5.12 29.07
C THR A 115 -0.70 -4.98 30.24
N ALA A 116 -1.76 -5.80 30.30
CA ALA A 116 -2.76 -5.75 31.38
C ALA A 116 -2.52 -6.76 32.53
N GLU A 117 -1.44 -7.54 32.53
CA GLU A 117 -1.17 -8.51 33.60
C GLU A 117 0.29 -8.48 34.06
N ARG A 118 0.62 -7.53 34.94
CA ARG A 118 1.63 -7.71 35.99
C ARG A 118 1.37 -6.73 37.13
N GLY A 119 0.43 -7.11 37.98
CA GLY A 119 0.07 -6.38 39.18
C GLY A 119 -1.01 -7.12 39.97
N GLN A 120 -0.69 -8.33 40.44
CA GLN A 120 -1.45 -8.94 41.53
C GLN A 120 -1.35 -8.02 42.76
N ALA A 121 -2.45 -7.34 43.07
CA ALA A 121 -2.79 -6.98 44.45
C ALA A 121 -4.20 -7.48 44.70
N THR A 122 -4.31 -8.55 45.47
CA THR A 122 -5.57 -9.05 46.02
C THR A 122 -6.18 -7.98 46.92
N THR A 123 -7.15 -7.21 46.42
CA THR A 123 -8.00 -6.36 47.26
C THR A 123 -9.04 -7.23 47.94
N SER A 124 -8.77 -7.61 49.18
CA SER A 124 -9.76 -8.18 50.10
C SER A 124 -10.87 -7.17 50.36
N CYS A 125 -12.13 -7.51 50.09
CA CYS A 125 -13.28 -6.77 50.58
C CYS A 125 -13.33 -6.85 52.12
N PRO A 126 -13.47 -5.74 52.86
CA PRO A 126 -13.76 -5.82 54.28
C PRO A 126 -15.24 -6.18 54.48
N ILE A 127 -15.47 -7.17 55.34
CA ILE A 127 -16.76 -7.45 55.97
C ILE A 127 -16.86 -6.52 57.18
N GLU A 128 -17.83 -5.60 57.16
CA GLU A 128 -18.68 -5.20 58.30
C GLU A 128 -20.09 -4.90 57.79
#